data_AF-A0A930HUX9-F1
#
_entry.id   AF-A0A930HUX9-F1
#
_cell.length_a   1.000
_cell.length_b   1.000
_cell.length_c   1.000
_cell.angle_alpha   90.00
_cell.angle_beta   90.00
_cell.angle_gamma   90.00
#
_symmetry.space_group_name_H-M   'P 1'
#
loop_
_entity.id
_entity.type
_entity.pdbx_description
1 polymer ?
#
loop_
_entity_poly.entity_id
_entity_poly.type
_entity_poly.pdbx_seq_one_letter_code
_entity_poly.pdbx_strand_id
1 'polypeptide(L)'
;MHLRPLFTLAATLLLLTACSGDSSGTKTSQEDAPPVQTTDTTLVGKRLHLRFPENVSTVEYLSHKHLFWRSKDSVHGSKEGEDNYSVIRIGKSVFFVNWVEADGTTVSQVLDLDERTCQAFITSNVYSRNQASRSTSVLSGTIEKIEDANHLLLD
;
A
#
# COMPACT_ATOMS: atom_id res chain seq x y z
N MET A 1 -39.82 46.37 -43.65
CA MET A 1 -41.25 46.19 -43.33
C MET A 1 -41.34 45.05 -42.33
N HIS A 2 -41.38 45.40 -41.03
CA HIS A 2 -42.57 45.44 -40.15
C HIS A 2 -42.85 44.07 -39.50
N LEU A 3 -43.23 43.92 -38.24
CA LEU A 3 -43.10 44.65 -36.97
C LEU A 3 -43.65 43.64 -35.93
N ARG A 4 -43.16 43.68 -34.68
CA ARG A 4 -43.54 42.81 -33.55
C ARG A 4 -45.02 42.94 -33.13
N PRO A 5 -45.50 42.14 -32.15
CA PRO A 5 -45.48 42.68 -30.77
C PRO A 5 -45.03 41.71 -29.67
N LEU A 6 -44.41 42.30 -28.65
CA LEU A 6 -44.21 41.77 -27.29
C LEU A 6 -45.53 41.84 -26.50
N PHE A 7 -45.70 40.96 -25.51
CA PHE A 7 -46.23 41.34 -24.19
C PHE A 7 -45.50 40.57 -23.06
N THR A 8 -44.76 41.36 -22.27
CA THR A 8 -44.25 41.20 -20.88
C THR A 8 -45.41 40.98 -19.88
N LEU A 9 -45.33 40.61 -18.59
CA LEU A 9 -44.39 40.74 -17.45
C LEU A 9 -45.04 39.87 -16.30
N ALA A 10 -44.38 39.19 -15.36
CA ALA A 10 -43.85 39.69 -14.07
C ALA A 10 -43.45 38.43 -13.24
N ALA A 11 -42.22 38.24 -12.76
CA ALA A 11 -41.51 38.90 -11.65
C ALA A 11 -42.10 38.60 -10.26
N THR A 12 -41.38 37.80 -9.44
CA THR A 12 -41.10 38.16 -8.04
C THR A 12 -39.78 37.55 -7.58
N LEU A 13 -39.01 38.44 -6.96
CA LEU A 13 -37.65 38.38 -6.45
C LEU A 13 -37.73 38.24 -4.92
N LEU A 14 -36.90 37.40 -4.29
CA LEU A 14 -36.55 37.56 -2.87
C LEU A 14 -35.04 37.39 -2.70
N LEU A 15 -34.39 38.52 -2.40
CA LEU A 15 -33.00 38.70 -2.02
C LEU A 15 -32.84 38.48 -0.51
N LEU A 16 -31.72 37.87 -0.10
CA LEU A 16 -31.10 38.13 1.20
C LEU A 16 -29.61 38.46 0.98
N THR A 17 -29.31 39.73 1.20
CA THR A 17 -28.01 40.40 1.48
C THR A 17 -27.46 39.92 2.83
N ALA A 18 -26.19 40.00 3.28
CA ALA A 18 -24.86 40.50 2.89
C ALA A 18 -23.88 39.82 3.93
N CYS A 19 -22.55 39.78 3.81
CA CYS A 19 -21.60 40.88 3.96
C CYS A 19 -20.17 40.45 3.55
N SER A 20 -19.42 41.45 3.10
CA SER A 20 -18.06 41.43 2.60
C SER A 20 -17.00 41.18 3.68
N GLY A 21 -15.87 40.61 3.25
CA GLY A 21 -14.59 40.62 3.95
C GLY A 21 -13.46 40.46 2.94
N ASP A 22 -12.79 41.56 2.62
CA ASP A 22 -11.68 41.67 1.68
C ASP A 22 -10.37 41.28 2.39
N SER A 23 -9.53 40.44 1.78
CA SER A 23 -8.12 40.25 2.17
C SER A 23 -7.36 39.48 1.08
N SER A 24 -6.49 40.22 0.40
CA SER A 24 -5.38 39.73 -0.41
C SER A 24 -4.54 38.71 0.37
N GLY A 25 -4.33 37.52 -0.18
CA GLY A 25 -3.49 36.49 0.41
C GLY A 25 -2.96 35.53 -0.64
N THR A 26 -1.64 35.61 -0.87
CA THR A 26 -0.76 34.71 -1.58
C THR A 26 -1.23 33.25 -1.61
N LYS A 27 -1.45 32.68 -2.80
CA LYS A 27 -1.57 31.23 -2.98
C LYS A 27 -0.17 30.61 -2.95
N THR A 28 0.34 30.37 -1.76
CA THR A 28 1.37 29.34 -1.56
C THR A 28 0.63 28.02 -1.41
N SER A 29 0.64 27.19 -2.46
CA SER A 29 0.24 25.79 -2.33
C SER A 29 1.33 25.08 -1.53
N GLN A 30 1.15 25.09 -0.22
CA GLN A 30 1.86 24.21 0.69
C GLN A 30 1.06 22.92 0.72
N GLU A 31 1.45 21.99 -0.15
CA GLU A 31 1.05 20.59 -0.05
C GLU A 31 1.55 20.08 1.30
N ASP A 32 0.59 19.77 2.16
CA ASP A 32 0.79 19.26 3.51
C ASP A 32 1.34 17.84 3.41
N ALA A 33 2.64 17.74 3.11
CA ALA A 33 3.38 16.51 3.28
C ALA A 33 3.44 16.24 4.80
N PRO A 34 2.89 15.12 5.30
CA PRO A 34 2.96 14.83 6.71
C PRO A 34 4.44 14.72 7.13
N PRO A 35 4.75 15.08 8.38
CA PRO A 35 6.13 15.12 8.84
C PRO A 35 6.77 13.74 8.71
N VAL A 36 7.94 13.68 8.07
CA VAL A 36 8.81 12.50 8.04
C VAL A 36 9.20 12.19 9.48
N GLN A 37 8.45 11.29 10.12
CA GLN A 37 8.80 10.75 11.43
C GLN A 37 9.83 9.65 11.23
N THR A 38 11.07 9.93 11.64
CA THR A 38 12.19 8.99 11.73
C THR A 38 12.02 8.04 12.91
N THR A 39 10.94 7.25 12.90
CA THR A 39 10.83 6.03 13.70
C THR A 39 10.60 4.87 12.75
N ASP A 40 11.30 3.75 12.96
CA ASP A 40 11.32 2.53 12.13
C ASP A 40 9.98 1.74 12.23
N THR A 41 8.84 2.46 12.30
CA THR A 41 7.49 1.94 12.55
C THR A 41 6.55 2.12 11.35
N THR A 42 7.11 2.34 10.16
CA THR A 42 6.34 2.46 8.91
C THR A 42 6.84 1.44 7.90
N LEU A 43 5.92 0.77 7.18
CA LEU A 43 6.29 -0.16 6.10
C LEU A 43 6.46 0.56 4.77
N VAL A 44 5.57 1.49 4.44
CA VAL A 44 5.59 2.20 3.15
C VAL A 44 6.91 2.94 2.96
N GLY A 45 7.49 2.81 1.77
CA GLY A 45 8.80 3.34 1.42
C GLY A 45 9.96 2.51 1.98
N LYS A 46 9.72 1.35 2.58
CA LYS A 46 10.76 0.46 3.11
C LYS A 46 10.89 -0.82 2.30
N ARG A 47 12.12 -1.33 2.31
CA ARG A 47 12.53 -2.63 1.81
C ARG A 47 13.02 -3.47 2.97
N LEU A 48 12.39 -4.63 3.15
CA LEU A 48 12.74 -5.61 4.17
C LEU A 48 13.50 -6.77 3.52
N HIS A 49 14.60 -7.18 4.15
CA HIS A 49 15.35 -8.38 3.79
C HIS A 49 15.04 -9.46 4.82
N LEU A 50 14.31 -10.49 4.40
CA LEU A 50 13.80 -11.58 5.21
C LEU A 50 14.68 -12.81 5.03
N ARG A 51 15.09 -13.41 6.15
CA ARG A 51 15.80 -14.69 6.19
C ARG A 51 14.97 -15.73 6.92
N PHE A 52 14.73 -16.83 6.23
CA PHE A 52 14.20 -18.06 6.78
C PHE A 52 15.27 -19.16 6.63
N PRO A 53 15.13 -20.32 7.31
CA PRO A 53 16.11 -21.40 7.23
C PRO A 53 16.45 -21.84 5.79
N GLU A 54 15.42 -21.97 4.94
CA GLU A 54 15.53 -22.48 3.56
C GLU A 54 15.16 -21.45 2.49
N ASN A 55 14.81 -20.22 2.89
CA ASN A 55 14.29 -19.19 1.99
C ASN A 55 14.90 -17.82 2.33
N VAL A 56 15.16 -17.03 1.30
CA VAL A 56 15.51 -15.61 1.43
C VAL A 56 14.53 -14.81 0.61
N SER A 57 14.00 -13.74 1.17
CA SER A 57 13.06 -12.88 0.48
C SER A 57 13.38 -11.41 0.69
N THR A 58 13.11 -10.59 -0.31
CA THR A 58 13.13 -9.13 -0.22
C THR A 58 11.73 -8.64 -0.56
N VAL A 59 11.16 -7.77 0.28
CA VAL A 59 9.84 -7.15 0.06
C VAL A 59 9.98 -5.65 0.15
N GLU A 60 9.55 -4.95 -0.90
CA GLU A 60 9.52 -3.48 -1.00
C GLU A 60 8.08 -3.00 -0.96
N TYR A 61 7.73 -2.22 0.06
CA TYR A 61 6.41 -1.62 0.20
C TYR A 61 6.40 -0.26 -0.51
N LEU A 62 6.07 -0.27 -1.79
CA LEU A 62 6.21 0.90 -2.68
C LEU A 62 5.18 2.00 -2.40
N SER A 63 3.95 1.60 -2.05
CA SER A 63 2.89 2.51 -1.61
C SER A 63 2.04 1.84 -0.55
N HIS A 64 0.95 2.48 -0.13
CA HIS A 64 -0.02 1.90 0.82
C HIS A 64 -0.76 0.65 0.29
N LYS A 65 -0.65 0.35 -1.00
CA LYS A 65 -1.35 -0.77 -1.65
C LYS A 65 -0.49 -1.61 -2.56
N HIS A 66 0.67 -1.13 -3.01
CA HIS A 66 1.56 -1.88 -3.93
C HIS A 66 2.85 -2.28 -3.25
N LEU A 67 3.27 -3.51 -3.51
CA LEU A 67 4.59 -4.01 -3.16
C LEU A 67 5.28 -4.65 -4.36
N PHE A 68 6.61 -4.67 -4.32
CA PHE A 68 7.45 -5.54 -5.14
C PHE A 68 8.09 -6.57 -4.22
N TRP A 69 8.21 -7.81 -4.66
CA TRP A 69 8.86 -8.86 -3.89
C TRP A 69 9.77 -9.71 -4.77
N ARG A 70 10.83 -10.23 -4.15
CA ARG A 70 11.71 -11.25 -4.73
C ARG A 70 11.95 -12.32 -3.68
N SER A 71 11.85 -13.57 -4.06
CA SER A 71 12.07 -14.71 -3.17
C SER A 71 12.97 -15.75 -3.83
N LYS A 72 13.80 -16.40 -3.01
CA LYS A 72 14.64 -17.51 -3.44
C LYS A 72 14.59 -18.65 -2.42
N ASP A 73 14.30 -19.84 -2.91
CA ASP A 73 14.42 -21.09 -2.15
C ASP A 73 14.92 -22.25 -3.03
N SER A 74 15.16 -23.39 -2.40
CA SER A 74 15.66 -24.61 -3.05
C SER A 74 14.61 -25.32 -3.91
N VAL A 75 13.33 -25.00 -3.77
CA VAL A 75 12.21 -25.69 -4.44
C VAL A 75 11.82 -24.96 -5.74
N HIS A 76 11.76 -23.63 -5.70
CA HIS A 76 11.24 -22.75 -6.75
C HIS A 76 12.35 -21.94 -7.44
N GLY A 77 13.60 -22.03 -7.00
CA GLY A 77 14.67 -21.20 -7.52
C GLY A 77 14.45 -19.74 -7.11
N SER A 78 14.50 -18.80 -8.05
CA SER A 78 14.23 -17.38 -7.78
C SER A 78 12.94 -16.93 -8.50
N LYS A 79 12.02 -16.34 -7.75
CA LYS A 79 10.80 -15.69 -8.26
C LYS A 79 10.80 -14.21 -7.84
N GLU A 80 10.12 -13.38 -8.62
CA GLU A 80 9.78 -12.01 -8.24
C GLU A 80 8.43 -11.62 -8.81
N GLY A 81 7.84 -10.59 -8.25
CA GLY A 81 6.54 -10.10 -8.65
C GLY A 81 6.18 -8.76 -8.04
N GLU A 82 5.10 -8.19 -8.55
CA GLU A 82 4.46 -7.00 -8.01
C GLU A 82 3.00 -7.31 -7.76
N ASP A 83 2.52 -6.99 -6.58
CA ASP A 83 1.15 -7.31 -6.18
C ASP A 83 0.55 -6.18 -5.36
N ASN A 84 -0.79 -6.14 -5.38
CA ASN A 84 -1.51 -5.37 -4.40
C ASN A 84 -1.52 -6.12 -3.06
N TYR A 85 -1.33 -5.39 -1.97
CA TYR A 85 -1.34 -5.96 -0.63
C TYR A 85 -2.31 -5.24 0.29
N SER A 86 -2.72 -5.94 1.35
CA SER A 86 -3.47 -5.41 2.48
C SER A 86 -2.59 -5.44 3.72
N VAL A 87 -2.74 -4.44 4.59
CA VAL A 87 -2.01 -4.36 5.85
C VAL A 87 -2.88 -3.86 6.99
N ILE A 88 -2.70 -4.46 8.16
CA ILE A 88 -3.26 -4.02 9.43
C ILE A 88 -2.10 -3.88 10.42
N ARG A 89 -1.97 -2.71 11.04
CA ARG A 89 -1.06 -2.53 12.17
C ARG A 89 -1.72 -3.09 13.44
N ILE A 90 -1.16 -4.17 13.99
CA ILE A 90 -1.70 -4.90 15.15
C ILE A 90 -0.92 -4.64 16.44
N GLY A 91 0.15 -3.86 16.37
CA GLY A 91 0.95 -3.40 17.51
C GLY A 91 1.77 -2.16 17.14
N LYS A 92 2.59 -1.64 18.05
CA LYS A 92 3.39 -0.43 17.78
C LYS A 92 4.32 -0.61 16.57
N SER A 93 4.98 -1.75 16.48
CA SER A 93 5.91 -2.13 15.42
C SER A 93 5.49 -3.44 14.74
N VAL A 94 4.26 -3.89 15.02
CA VAL A 94 3.75 -5.19 14.56
C VAL A 94 2.70 -5.00 13.46
N PHE A 95 2.91 -5.67 12.34
CA PHE A 95 2.08 -5.59 11.14
C PHE A 95 1.61 -6.98 10.71
N PHE A 96 0.34 -7.07 10.37
CA PHE A 96 -0.20 -8.19 9.61
C PHE A 96 -0.35 -7.75 8.14
N VAL A 97 0.36 -8.41 7.23
CA VAL A 97 0.42 -8.10 5.80
C VAL A 97 -0.09 -9.29 5.02
N ASN A 98 -0.85 -9.06 3.94
CA ASN A 98 -1.32 -10.12 3.05
C ASN A 98 -1.34 -9.68 1.58
N TRP A 99 -0.97 -10.57 0.67
CA TRP A 99 -1.21 -10.43 -0.77
C TRP A 99 -1.50 -11.79 -1.43
N VAL A 100 -1.92 -11.74 -2.69
CA VAL A 100 -2.15 -12.91 -3.53
C VAL A 100 -1.36 -12.73 -4.82
N GLU A 101 -0.43 -13.65 -5.09
CA GLU A 101 0.37 -13.68 -6.32
C GLU A 101 -0.50 -14.06 -7.53
N ALA A 102 -0.01 -13.79 -8.74
CA ALA A 102 -0.70 -14.09 -10.01
C ALA A 102 -1.10 -15.58 -10.18
N ASP A 103 -0.31 -16.52 -9.63
CA ASP A 103 -0.63 -17.96 -9.67
C ASP A 103 -1.66 -18.40 -8.60
N GLY A 104 -2.19 -17.42 -7.86
CA GLY A 104 -3.14 -17.61 -6.79
C GLY A 104 -2.49 -18.02 -5.47
N THR A 105 -1.17 -18.11 -5.35
CA THR A 105 -0.48 -18.30 -4.07
C THR A 105 -0.81 -17.14 -3.13
N THR A 106 -1.26 -17.44 -1.92
CA THR A 106 -1.55 -16.41 -0.92
C THR A 106 -0.39 -16.34 0.06
N VAL A 107 0.09 -15.13 0.33
CA VAL A 107 1.14 -14.88 1.33
C VAL A 107 0.57 -14.00 2.42
N SER A 108 0.65 -14.46 3.65
CA SER A 108 0.37 -13.64 4.84
C SER A 108 1.60 -13.59 5.72
N GLN A 109 1.88 -12.43 6.32
CA GLN A 109 3.03 -12.22 7.18
C GLN A 109 2.62 -11.48 8.45
N VAL A 110 3.19 -11.90 9.58
CA VAL A 110 3.26 -11.11 10.80
C VAL A 110 4.71 -10.61 10.92
N LEU A 111 4.88 -9.30 10.86
CA LEU A 111 6.17 -8.63 10.96
C LEU A 111 6.23 -7.91 12.29
N ASP A 112 7.32 -8.08 13.03
CA ASP A 112 7.68 -7.23 14.16
C ASP A 112 8.98 -6.51 13.81
N LEU A 113 8.90 -5.20 13.58
CA LEU A 113 10.03 -4.39 13.15
C LEU A 113 11.03 -4.09 14.27
N ASP A 114 10.56 -4.01 15.52
CA ASP A 114 11.41 -3.77 16.68
C ASP A 114 12.16 -5.06 17.05
N GLU A 115 11.44 -6.19 17.13
CA GLU A 115 12.01 -7.50 17.44
C GLU A 115 12.71 -8.15 16.22
N ARG A 116 12.62 -7.54 15.03
CA ARG A 116 13.20 -8.03 13.77
C ARG A 116 12.75 -9.46 13.43
N THR A 117 11.48 -9.78 13.64
CA THR A 117 10.92 -11.11 13.36
C THR A 117 9.91 -11.08 12.21
N CYS A 118 9.82 -12.20 11.50
CA CYS A 118 8.81 -12.43 10.47
C CYS A 118 8.27 -13.85 10.58
N GLN A 119 6.95 -13.99 10.72
CA GLN A 119 6.25 -15.25 10.54
C GLN A 119 5.42 -15.19 9.27
N ALA A 120 5.71 -16.04 8.30
CA ALA A 120 5.03 -16.10 7.01
C ALA A 120 4.18 -17.37 6.90
N PHE A 121 3.01 -17.22 6.28
CA PHE A 121 2.07 -18.28 5.96
C PHE A 121 1.85 -18.25 4.45
N ILE A 122 2.39 -19.23 3.75
CA ILE A 122 2.32 -19.30 2.29
C ILE A 122 1.40 -20.46 1.92
N THR A 123 0.27 -20.17 1.29
CA THR A 123 -0.68 -21.22 0.88
C THR A 123 -0.70 -21.32 -0.63
N SER A 124 -0.31 -22.48 -1.17
CA SER A 124 -0.25 -22.75 -2.60
C SER A 124 -0.58 -24.22 -2.90
N ASN A 125 -0.91 -24.54 -4.15
CA ASN A 125 -1.02 -25.92 -4.62
C ASN A 125 0.37 -26.59 -4.73
N VAL A 126 1.44 -25.82 -4.93
CA VAL A 126 2.79 -26.36 -5.11
C VAL A 126 3.36 -26.94 -3.82
N TYR A 127 2.89 -26.48 -2.66
CA TYR A 127 3.23 -27.08 -1.36
C TYR A 127 2.40 -28.33 -1.04
N SER A 128 1.46 -28.73 -1.89
CA SER A 128 0.70 -29.98 -1.71
C SER A 128 1.43 -31.18 -2.31
N ARG A 129 1.43 -32.30 -1.57
CA ARG A 129 2.00 -33.58 -2.04
C ARG A 129 1.33 -34.15 -3.28
N ASN A 130 0.09 -33.76 -3.59
CA ASN A 130 -0.66 -34.31 -4.72
C ASN A 130 -1.12 -33.25 -5.73
N GLN A 131 -0.73 -31.98 -5.57
CA GLN A 131 -1.06 -30.81 -6.43
C GLN A 131 -2.57 -30.54 -6.68
N ALA A 132 -3.46 -31.41 -6.21
CA ALA A 132 -4.91 -31.31 -6.35
C ALA A 132 -5.57 -30.51 -5.20
N SER A 133 -4.80 -30.18 -4.16
CA SER A 133 -5.23 -29.39 -3.01
C SER A 133 -4.24 -28.28 -2.73
N ARG A 134 -4.68 -27.25 -1.99
CA ARG A 134 -3.78 -26.21 -1.46
C ARG A 134 -3.24 -26.65 -0.11
N SER A 135 -1.99 -26.32 0.18
CA SER A 135 -1.34 -26.57 1.47
C SER A 135 -0.62 -25.32 1.93
N THR A 136 -0.55 -25.14 3.25
CA THR A 136 0.10 -23.98 3.88
C THR A 136 1.47 -24.38 4.40
N SER A 137 2.49 -23.66 3.97
CA SER A 137 3.81 -23.66 4.59
C SER A 137 3.89 -22.51 5.59
N VAL A 138 4.42 -22.80 6.79
CA VAL A 138 4.66 -21.79 7.83
C VAL A 138 6.16 -21.61 7.98
N LEU A 139 6.64 -20.38 7.77
CA LEU A 139 8.04 -20.03 7.88
C LEU A 139 8.22 -19.05 9.04
N SER A 140 9.16 -19.35 9.93
CA SER A 140 9.59 -18.43 10.98
C SER A 140 11.01 -17.96 10.66
N GLY A 141 11.21 -16.65 10.64
CA GLY A 141 12.46 -16.03 10.21
C GLY A 141 12.69 -14.67 10.84
N THR A 142 13.72 -14.00 10.34
CA THR A 142 14.17 -12.70 10.84
C THR A 142 14.19 -11.65 9.74
N ILE A 143 14.15 -10.38 10.14
CA ILE A 143 14.36 -9.22 9.28
C ILE A 143 15.84 -8.82 9.42
N GLU A 144 16.69 -9.27 8.50
CA GLU A 144 18.15 -9.02 8.54
C GLU A 144 18.48 -7.55 8.28
N LYS A 145 17.66 -6.86 7.47
CA LYS A 145 17.86 -5.46 7.12
C LYS A 145 16.54 -4.77 6.80
N ILE A 146 16.42 -3.51 7.21
CA ILE A 146 15.38 -2.58 6.77
C ILE A 146 16.13 -1.42 6.11
N GLU A 147 15.79 -1.10 4.86
CA GLU A 147 16.35 0.02 4.12
C GLU A 147 15.25 0.75 3.35
N ASP A 148 15.55 1.91 2.79
CA ASP A 148 14.58 2.61 1.92
C ASP A 148 14.35 1.82 0.64
N ALA A 149 13.11 1.82 0.17
CA ALA A 149 12.75 1.22 -1.11
C ALA A 149 13.44 1.98 -2.25
N ASN A 150 14.05 1.23 -3.17
CA ASN A 150 14.76 1.81 -4.31
C ASN A 150 13.99 1.66 -5.63
N HIS A 151 12.87 0.91 -5.61
CA HIS A 151 12.00 0.80 -6.76
C HIS A 151 11.22 2.10 -6.95
N LEU A 152 11.47 2.78 -8.07
CA LEU A 152 10.71 3.96 -8.47
C LEU A 152 9.35 3.49 -8.98
N LEU A 153 8.26 4.01 -8.39
CA LEU A 153 6.96 3.95 -9.03
C LEU A 153 7.01 4.94 -10.21
N LEU A 154 7.03 4.42 -11.43
CA LEU A 154 6.75 5.24 -12.60
C LEU A 154 5.23 5.30 -12.74
N ASP A 155 4.65 6.43 -12.33
CA ASP A 155 3.22 6.74 -12.51
C ASP A 155 2.85 6.88 -14.01
#